data_AF-A0A9X4J5A7-F1
#
_entry.id   AF-A0A9X4J5A7-F1
#
_cell.length_a   1.000
_cell.length_b   1.000
_cell.length_c   1.000
_cell.angle_alpha   90.00
_cell.angle_beta   90.00
_cell.angle_gamma   90.00
#
_symmetry.space_group_name_H-M   'P 1'
#
loop_
_entity.id
_entity.type
_entity.pdbx_description
1 polymer ?
#
loop_
_entity_poly.entity_id
_entity_poly.type
_entity_poly.pdbx_seq_one_letter_code
_entity_poly.pdbx_strand_id
1 'polypeptide(L)'
;MSHLLSEIGLHNETIRTKENRTIEISIRALQETYKIFRGESKYDLMDFLNQINNEIFSYFILDKENETLTYNIKPDYFDVNSNTFFVNVCLFKGLKINSQKIALYLMSMGPHAKYLHLSHIAKLLDIEGKSQKLKQKSVNTAIETLSKHNFIKDNHYDRSKKAFYFKMEDLKLKELIQDLPKNFY
;
A
#
# COMPACT_ATOMS: atom_id res chain seq x y z
N MET A 1 28.18 -22.49 6.80
CA MET A 1 26.78 -22.13 6.44
C MET A 1 26.37 -20.88 7.19
N SER A 2 27.07 -19.78 6.93
CA SER A 2 26.96 -18.48 7.62
C SER A 2 26.51 -17.35 6.69
N HIS A 3 26.24 -17.66 5.41
CA HIS A 3 25.94 -16.66 4.38
C HIS A 3 24.43 -16.41 4.15
N LEU A 4 23.56 -17.36 4.49
CA LEU A 4 22.12 -17.23 4.20
C LEU A 4 21.33 -16.46 5.29
N LEU A 5 21.87 -16.40 6.52
CA LEU A 5 21.26 -15.69 7.65
C LEU A 5 21.53 -14.18 7.63
N SER A 6 22.52 -13.72 6.85
CA SER A 6 22.81 -12.30 6.71
C SER A 6 21.89 -11.65 5.66
N GLU A 7 21.57 -12.30 4.54
CA GLU A 7 20.86 -11.64 3.43
C GLU A 7 19.40 -11.26 3.71
N ILE A 8 18.71 -11.95 4.63
CA ILE A 8 17.30 -11.67 4.97
C ILE A 8 17.18 -10.60 6.08
N GLY A 9 18.23 -10.41 6.88
CA GLY A 9 18.35 -9.30 7.84
C GLY A 9 18.91 -8.00 7.25
N LEU A 10 19.28 -7.98 5.96
CA LEU A 10 20.08 -6.91 5.33
C LEU A 10 19.38 -6.09 4.23
N HIS A 11 18.10 -6.31 3.91
CA HIS A 11 17.44 -5.50 2.86
C HIS A 11 16.57 -4.35 3.35
N ASN A 12 16.28 -4.32 4.66
CA ASN A 12 15.85 -3.11 5.35
C ASN A 12 16.74 -3.00 6.59
N GLU A 13 17.64 -2.01 6.66
CA GLU A 13 18.17 -1.60 7.96
C GLU A 13 17.01 -1.02 8.77
N THR A 14 16.26 -1.90 9.43
CA THR A 14 15.19 -1.51 10.35
C THR A 14 15.87 -1.04 11.62
N ILE A 15 16.29 0.22 11.65
CA ILE A 15 16.85 0.83 12.85
C ILE A 15 15.72 0.91 13.88
N ARG A 16 15.72 -0.01 14.86
CA ARG A 16 14.83 0.02 16.00
C ARG A 16 15.28 1.13 16.96
N THR A 17 14.77 2.34 16.78
CA THR A 17 14.76 3.34 17.86
C THR A 17 13.60 3.03 18.81
N LYS A 18 13.77 3.33 20.11
CA LYS A 18 12.77 3.11 21.18
C LYS A 18 11.43 3.81 20.93
N GLU A 19 11.40 4.75 19.99
CA GLU A 19 10.23 5.50 19.54
C GLU A 19 10.26 5.48 18.00
N ASN A 20 9.19 4.97 17.38
CA ASN A 20 8.93 4.88 15.94
C ASN A 20 9.94 4.11 15.07
N ARG A 21 9.45 3.09 14.34
CA ARG A 21 10.29 2.31 13.41
C ARG A 21 10.55 3.12 12.14
N THR A 22 11.80 3.51 11.92
CA THR A 22 12.30 3.97 10.62
C THR A 22 12.44 2.78 9.69
N ILE A 23 11.95 2.95 8.47
CA ILE A 23 12.01 1.90 7.46
C ILE A 23 12.58 2.47 6.18
N GLU A 24 13.59 1.78 5.68
CA GLU A 24 14.25 2.03 4.42
C GLU A 24 14.07 0.80 3.52
N ILE A 25 13.60 1.01 2.29
CA ILE A 25 13.43 -0.02 1.26
C ILE A 25 13.93 0.49 -0.08
N SER A 26 14.62 -0.38 -0.82
CA SER A 26 14.82 -0.12 -2.24
C SER A 26 13.53 -0.30 -3.05
N ILE A 27 13.37 0.50 -4.09
CA ILE A 27 12.26 0.40 -5.06
C ILE A 27 12.25 -0.97 -5.73
N ARG A 28 13.44 -1.52 -6.02
CA ARG A 28 13.60 -2.88 -6.51
C ARG A 28 13.01 -3.92 -5.55
N ALA A 29 13.27 -3.81 -4.25
CA ALA A 29 12.72 -4.74 -3.26
C ALA A 29 11.17 -4.66 -3.23
N LEU A 30 10.59 -3.45 -3.30
CA LEU A 30 9.13 -3.26 -3.39
C LEU A 30 8.53 -4.04 -4.58
N GLN A 31 9.16 -4.00 -5.75
CA GLN A 31 8.65 -4.71 -6.93
C GLN A 31 8.97 -6.20 -6.95
N GLU A 32 10.20 -6.59 -6.63
CA GLU A 32 10.66 -7.97 -6.78
C GLU A 32 10.24 -8.86 -5.61
N THR A 33 10.41 -8.38 -4.38
CA THR A 33 10.14 -9.17 -3.16
C THR A 33 8.66 -9.08 -2.78
N TYR A 34 8.12 -7.87 -2.81
CA TYR A 34 6.76 -7.60 -2.36
C TYR A 34 5.72 -7.61 -3.47
N LYS A 35 6.14 -7.70 -4.73
CA LYS A 35 5.27 -7.75 -5.92
C LYS A 35 4.35 -6.53 -6.02
N ILE A 36 4.74 -5.40 -5.45
CA ILE A 36 4.10 -4.10 -5.64
C ILE A 36 4.43 -3.63 -7.06
N PHE A 37 3.44 -3.15 -7.82
CA PHE A 37 3.65 -2.63 -9.17
C PHE A 37 4.35 -3.63 -10.10
N ARG A 38 4.07 -4.93 -9.93
CA ARG A 38 4.66 -5.97 -10.77
C ARG A 38 4.18 -5.80 -12.22
N GLY A 39 5.13 -5.69 -13.14
CA GLY A 39 4.85 -5.51 -14.58
C GLY A 39 4.80 -4.05 -15.02
N GLU A 40 4.80 -3.10 -14.07
CA GLU A 40 5.00 -1.68 -14.33
C GLU A 40 6.50 -1.33 -14.22
N SER A 41 6.91 -0.19 -14.79
CA SER A 41 8.28 0.28 -14.64
C SER A 41 8.54 0.79 -13.22
N LYS A 42 9.81 0.83 -12.81
CA LYS A 42 10.20 1.46 -11.53
C LYS A 42 9.81 2.94 -11.47
N TYR A 43 9.79 3.63 -12.61
CA TYR A 43 9.40 5.03 -12.70
C TYR A 43 7.90 5.21 -12.43
N ASP A 44 7.05 4.30 -12.93
CA ASP A 44 5.61 4.31 -12.63
C ASP A 44 5.35 4.14 -11.13
N LEU A 45 6.11 3.27 -10.47
CA LEU A 45 6.04 3.11 -9.02
C LEU A 45 6.51 4.39 -8.30
N MET A 46 7.65 4.97 -8.68
CA MET A 46 8.15 6.21 -8.07
C MET A 46 7.18 7.38 -8.26
N ASP A 47 6.60 7.53 -9.45
CA ASP A 47 5.62 8.58 -9.74
C ASP A 47 4.32 8.38 -8.97
N PHE A 48 3.90 7.13 -8.76
CA PHE A 48 2.79 6.83 -7.87
C PHE A 48 3.12 7.15 -6.41
N LEU A 49 4.30 6.75 -5.91
CA LEU A 49 4.73 7.01 -4.53
C LEU A 49 4.82 8.51 -4.24
N ASN A 50 5.16 9.35 -5.22
CA ASN A 50 5.13 10.81 -5.07
C ASN A 50 3.71 11.39 -4.92
N GLN A 51 2.66 10.64 -5.26
CA GLN A 51 1.26 11.09 -5.23
C GLN A 51 0.50 10.60 -4.01
N ILE A 52 1.09 9.73 -3.18
CA ILE A 52 0.38 9.18 -2.02
C ILE A 52 0.16 10.27 -0.97
N ASN A 53 -0.91 10.11 -0.19
CA ASN A 53 -1.14 10.98 0.96
C ASN A 53 -0.06 10.68 2.03
N ASN A 54 0.66 11.71 2.48
CA ASN A 54 1.73 11.58 3.47
C ASN A 54 1.31 11.93 4.90
N GLU A 55 0.02 12.14 5.17
CA GLU A 55 -0.49 12.60 6.47
C GLU A 55 -0.13 11.69 7.63
N ILE A 56 -0.06 10.38 7.42
CA ILE A 56 0.26 9.42 8.48
C ILE A 56 1.76 9.29 8.75
N PHE A 57 2.61 9.83 7.86
CA PHE A 57 4.06 9.72 8.00
C PHE A 57 4.61 10.91 8.80
N SER A 58 5.54 10.64 9.71
CA SER A 58 6.36 11.69 10.32
C SER A 58 7.41 12.20 9.32
N TYR A 59 7.89 11.31 8.44
CA TYR A 59 8.56 11.65 7.19
C TYR A 59 8.36 10.55 6.15
N PHE A 60 8.39 10.96 4.88
CA PHE A 60 8.30 10.09 3.71
C PHE A 60 9.23 10.67 2.62
N ILE A 61 10.36 10.01 2.39
CA ILE A 61 11.44 10.50 1.52
C ILE A 61 11.65 9.47 0.42
N LEU A 62 11.37 9.87 -0.81
CA LEU A 62 11.68 9.09 -2.01
C LEU A 62 12.95 9.65 -2.65
N ASP A 63 14.07 8.94 -2.47
CA ASP A 63 15.33 9.23 -3.12
C ASP A 63 15.34 8.60 -4.53
N LYS A 64 15.18 9.44 -5.56
CA LYS A 64 15.15 9.00 -6.95
C LYS A 64 16.53 8.61 -7.49
N GLU A 65 17.61 9.16 -6.92
CA GLU A 65 18.98 8.87 -7.38
C GLU A 65 19.42 7.51 -6.87
N ASN A 66 19.16 7.22 -5.59
CA ASN A 66 19.51 5.95 -4.96
C ASN A 66 18.41 4.88 -5.06
N GLU A 67 17.25 5.23 -5.62
CA GLU A 67 16.08 4.37 -5.77
C GLU A 67 15.60 3.77 -4.45
N THR A 68 15.56 4.62 -3.42
CA THR A 68 15.25 4.22 -2.04
C THR A 68 14.06 5.01 -1.52
N LEU A 69 13.18 4.32 -0.80
CA LEU A 69 12.09 4.92 -0.04
C LEU A 69 12.39 4.78 1.45
N THR A 70 12.47 5.92 2.13
CA THR A 70 12.73 5.99 3.57
C THR A 70 11.56 6.69 4.26
N TYR A 71 10.94 6.03 5.24
CA TYR A 71 9.78 6.60 5.92
C TYR A 71 9.64 6.17 7.38
N ASN A 72 8.81 6.91 8.09
CA ASN A 72 8.43 6.66 9.47
C ASN A 72 6.97 7.08 9.67
N ILE A 73 6.21 6.29 10.43
CA ILE A 73 4.78 6.52 10.68
C ILE A 73 4.63 7.24 12.02
N LYS A 74 3.72 8.22 12.09
CA LYS A 74 3.44 8.92 13.35
C LYS A 74 2.92 7.92 14.41
N PRO A 75 3.29 8.10 15.70
CA PRO A 75 2.85 7.21 16.78
C PRO A 75 1.33 7.02 16.84
N ASP A 76 0.56 8.08 16.54
CA ASP A 76 -0.90 8.07 16.56
C ASP A 76 -1.54 7.07 15.58
N TYR A 77 -0.78 6.70 14.54
CA TYR A 77 -1.18 5.71 13.51
C TYR A 77 -0.40 4.39 13.64
N PHE A 78 0.44 4.27 14.67
CA PHE A 78 1.29 3.13 14.95
C PHE A 78 0.86 2.46 16.26
N ASP A 79 -0.02 1.46 16.19
CA ASP A 79 -0.18 0.57 17.33
C ASP A 79 1.05 -0.35 17.40
N VAL A 80 1.87 -0.17 18.44
CA VAL A 80 3.08 -0.95 18.74
C VAL A 80 2.85 -2.46 18.81
N ASN A 81 1.61 -2.89 19.04
CA ASN A 81 1.21 -4.31 19.03
C ASN A 81 0.79 -4.80 17.64
N SER A 82 0.55 -3.87 16.72
CA SER A 82 0.09 -4.14 15.37
C SER A 82 1.21 -3.80 14.38
N ASN A 83 1.84 -4.82 13.80
CA ASN A 83 2.80 -4.63 12.69
C ASN A 83 2.07 -4.22 11.38
N THR A 84 0.96 -3.49 11.46
CA THR A 84 -0.11 -3.43 10.45
C THR A 84 0.27 -2.69 9.19
N PHE A 85 1.09 -1.63 9.26
CA PHE A 85 1.31 -0.83 8.06
C PHE A 85 2.11 -1.56 6.97
N PHE A 86 3.17 -2.29 7.35
CA PHE A 86 4.00 -3.01 6.39
C PHE A 86 3.55 -4.44 6.14
N VAL A 87 2.82 -5.08 7.05
CA VAL A 87 2.35 -6.45 6.82
C VAL A 87 1.20 -6.50 5.81
N ASN A 88 0.55 -5.36 5.56
CA ASN A 88 -0.36 -5.18 4.44
C ASN A 88 0.34 -5.20 3.07
N VAL A 89 1.66 -5.01 3.01
CA VAL A 89 2.41 -5.09 1.75
C VAL A 89 2.33 -6.49 1.13
N CYS A 90 2.17 -7.53 1.95
CA CYS A 90 2.01 -8.90 1.46
C CYS A 90 0.65 -9.15 0.80
N LEU A 91 -0.39 -8.40 1.18
CA LEU A 91 -1.72 -8.46 0.54
C LEU A 91 -1.68 -8.03 -0.92
N PHE A 92 -0.70 -7.22 -1.32
CA PHE A 92 -0.57 -6.77 -2.70
C PHE A 92 -0.17 -7.87 -3.67
N LYS A 93 0.44 -8.98 -3.21
CA LYS A 93 0.95 -10.04 -4.10
C LYS A 93 -0.14 -10.68 -4.97
N GLY A 94 -1.37 -10.77 -4.47
CA GLY A 94 -2.53 -11.31 -5.21
C GLY A 94 -3.36 -10.24 -5.95
N LEU A 95 -3.09 -8.95 -5.71
CA LEU A 95 -3.88 -7.86 -6.24
C LEU A 95 -3.38 -7.41 -7.62
N LYS A 96 -4.34 -7.10 -8.51
CA LYS A 96 -4.04 -6.42 -9.78
C LYS A 96 -3.58 -4.98 -9.53
N ILE A 97 -2.82 -4.42 -10.47
CA ILE A 97 -2.21 -3.08 -10.33
C ILE A 97 -3.18 -2.00 -9.88
N ASN A 98 -4.38 -1.92 -10.45
CA ASN A 98 -5.38 -0.91 -10.07
C ASN A 98 -5.88 -1.09 -8.63
N SER A 99 -6.02 -2.32 -8.16
CA SER A 99 -6.36 -2.60 -6.77
C SER A 99 -5.21 -2.25 -5.84
N GLN A 100 -3.96 -2.56 -6.23
CA GLN A 100 -2.78 -2.17 -5.47
C GLN A 100 -2.68 -0.65 -5.32
N LYS A 101 -2.86 0.11 -6.42
CA LYS A 101 -2.88 1.59 -6.43
C LYS A 101 -3.91 2.15 -5.43
N ILE A 102 -5.16 1.67 -5.48
CA ILE A 102 -6.20 2.13 -4.54
C ILE A 102 -5.84 1.76 -3.10
N ALA A 103 -5.39 0.54 -2.86
CA ALA A 103 -5.12 0.06 -1.51
C ALA A 103 -3.90 0.73 -0.87
N LEU A 104 -2.81 0.97 -1.62
CA LEU A 104 -1.67 1.76 -1.16
C LEU A 104 -2.10 3.19 -0.76
N TYR A 105 -2.95 3.83 -1.57
CA TYR A 105 -3.45 5.16 -1.26
C TYR A 105 -4.34 5.18 -0.02
N LEU A 106 -5.29 4.24 0.09
CA LEU A 106 -6.16 4.13 1.27
C LEU A 106 -5.35 3.84 2.55
N MET A 107 -4.30 3.02 2.46
CA MET A 107 -3.38 2.81 3.57
C MET A 107 -2.68 4.11 3.97
N SER A 108 -2.19 4.89 3.00
CA SER A 108 -1.47 6.12 3.28
C SER A 108 -2.36 7.22 3.91
N MET A 109 -3.69 7.08 3.83
CA MET A 109 -4.67 7.90 4.56
C MET A 109 -4.96 7.41 6.00
N GLY A 110 -4.48 6.22 6.37
CA GLY A 110 -4.68 5.63 7.69
C GLY A 110 -6.12 5.16 7.96
N PRO A 111 -6.47 4.87 9.24
CA PRO A 111 -7.77 4.33 9.65
C PRO A 111 -8.94 5.31 9.42
N HIS A 112 -8.65 6.55 9.02
CA HIS A 112 -9.62 7.60 8.75
C HIS A 112 -10.03 7.68 7.28
N ALA A 113 -9.53 6.80 6.40
CA ALA A 113 -9.93 6.72 5.01
C ALA A 113 -11.43 6.40 4.88
N LYS A 114 -12.27 7.44 4.74
CA LYS A 114 -13.74 7.31 4.69
C LYS A 114 -14.28 7.32 3.27
N TYR A 115 -13.68 8.10 2.38
CA TYR A 115 -14.15 8.22 1.00
C TYR A 115 -13.07 8.73 0.04
N LEU A 116 -13.26 8.47 -1.26
CA LEU A 116 -12.50 9.05 -2.36
C LEU A 116 -13.43 9.47 -3.51
N HIS A 117 -13.18 10.63 -4.10
CA HIS A 117 -13.90 11.05 -5.31
C HIS A 117 -13.47 10.22 -6.52
N LEU A 118 -14.42 9.92 -7.42
CA LEU A 118 -14.17 9.17 -8.66
C LEU A 118 -13.09 9.86 -9.52
N SER A 119 -13.05 11.19 -9.55
CA SER A 119 -12.00 11.94 -10.25
C SER A 119 -10.61 11.67 -9.68
N HIS A 120 -10.50 11.64 -8.35
CA HIS A 120 -9.25 11.35 -7.67
C HIS A 120 -8.79 9.91 -7.93
N ILE A 121 -9.68 8.93 -7.80
CA ILE A 121 -9.35 7.53 -8.12
C ILE A 121 -8.97 7.40 -9.62
N ALA A 122 -9.66 8.10 -10.51
CA ALA A 122 -9.33 8.07 -11.94
C ALA A 122 -7.92 8.61 -12.24
N LYS A 123 -7.45 9.60 -11.48
CA LYS A 123 -6.07 10.09 -11.53
C LYS A 123 -5.09 9.03 -11.02
N LEU A 124 -5.35 8.44 -9.85
CA LEU A 124 -4.50 7.37 -9.30
C LEU A 124 -4.34 6.19 -10.26
N LEU A 125 -5.38 5.89 -11.03
CA LEU A 125 -5.42 4.78 -11.99
C LEU A 125 -5.00 5.15 -13.42
N ASP A 126 -4.61 6.40 -13.69
CA ASP A 126 -4.24 6.89 -15.02
C ASP A 126 -5.36 6.70 -16.08
N ILE A 127 -6.62 6.87 -15.67
CA ILE A 127 -7.82 6.72 -16.52
C ILE A 127 -8.65 8.00 -16.65
N GLU A 128 -8.05 9.17 -16.40
CA GLU A 128 -8.71 10.47 -16.47
C GLU A 128 -9.32 10.77 -17.84
N GLY A 129 -8.70 10.29 -18.92
CA GLY A 129 -9.21 10.44 -20.29
C GLY A 129 -10.41 9.53 -20.64
N LYS A 130 -10.78 8.58 -19.78
CA LYS A 130 -11.89 7.64 -20.06
C LYS A 130 -13.25 8.29 -19.79
N SER A 131 -14.29 7.78 -20.43
CA SER A 131 -15.67 8.20 -20.14
C SER A 131 -16.04 7.91 -18.69
N GLN A 132 -16.99 8.67 -18.13
CA GLN A 132 -17.41 8.50 -16.73
C GLN A 132 -17.87 7.06 -16.42
N LYS A 133 -18.59 6.43 -17.36
CA LYS A 133 -19.03 5.03 -17.26
C LYS A 133 -17.84 4.05 -17.17
N LEU A 134 -16.80 4.27 -17.97
CA LEU A 134 -15.61 3.43 -17.96
C LEU A 134 -14.76 3.65 -16.71
N LYS A 135 -14.63 4.90 -16.25
CA LYS A 135 -13.97 5.21 -14.97
C LYS A 135 -14.63 4.46 -13.83
N GLN A 136 -15.95 4.59 -13.70
CA GLN A 136 -16.70 3.91 -12.64
C GLN A 136 -16.57 2.38 -12.74
N LYS A 137 -16.64 1.81 -13.94
CA LYS A 137 -16.46 0.36 -14.14
C LYS A 137 -15.08 -0.13 -13.71
N SER A 138 -14.02 0.59 -14.07
CA SER A 138 -12.64 0.26 -13.68
C SER A 138 -12.46 0.33 -12.18
N VAL A 139 -12.99 1.39 -11.55
CA VAL A 139 -12.93 1.59 -10.10
C VAL A 139 -13.71 0.51 -9.35
N ASN A 140 -14.94 0.18 -9.78
CA ASN A 140 -15.73 -0.89 -9.18
C ASN A 140 -14.99 -2.23 -9.24
N THR A 141 -14.42 -2.59 -10.39
CA THR A 141 -13.63 -3.84 -10.53
C THR A 141 -12.48 -3.89 -9.53
N ALA A 142 -11.78 -2.77 -9.34
CA ALA A 142 -10.65 -2.70 -8.42
C ALA A 142 -11.10 -2.83 -6.95
N ILE A 143 -12.19 -2.15 -6.56
CA ILE A 143 -12.78 -2.21 -5.22
C ILE A 143 -13.36 -3.60 -4.92
N GLU A 144 -14.05 -4.23 -5.87
CA GLU A 144 -14.55 -5.60 -5.73
C GLU A 144 -13.40 -6.58 -5.48
N THR A 145 -12.26 -6.40 -6.16
CA THR A 145 -11.07 -7.21 -5.94
C THR A 145 -10.52 -7.01 -4.52
N LEU A 146 -10.48 -5.77 -4.03
CA LEU A 146 -10.07 -5.47 -2.65
C LEU A 146 -11.04 -6.05 -1.62
N SER A 147 -12.34 -6.06 -1.92
CA SER A 147 -13.35 -6.67 -1.05
C SER A 147 -13.19 -8.19 -0.97
N LYS A 148 -12.90 -8.86 -2.10
CA LYS A 148 -12.62 -10.31 -2.15
C LYS A 148 -11.37 -10.72 -1.37
N HIS A 149 -10.41 -9.80 -1.21
CA HIS A 149 -9.18 -10.04 -0.43
C HIS A 149 -9.29 -9.49 1.00
N ASN A 150 -10.51 -9.25 1.50
CA ASN A 150 -10.79 -8.74 2.84
C ASN A 150 -10.06 -7.42 3.18
N PHE A 151 -9.74 -6.60 2.19
CA PHE A 151 -9.11 -5.31 2.40
C PHE A 151 -10.17 -4.21 2.65
N ILE A 152 -11.30 -4.31 1.94
CA ILE A 152 -12.47 -3.44 2.10
C ILE A 152 -13.63 -4.31 2.58
N LYS A 153 -14.15 -4.01 3.77
CA LYS A 153 -15.29 -4.71 4.37
C LYS A 153 -16.61 -4.31 3.73
N ASP A 154 -16.76 -3.02 3.46
CA ASP A 154 -17.97 -2.44 2.86
C ASP A 154 -17.61 -1.24 2.00
N ASN A 155 -18.39 -1.02 0.94
CA ASN A 155 -18.23 0.13 0.07
C ASN A 155 -19.57 0.57 -0.55
N HIS A 156 -19.69 1.87 -0.77
CA HIS A 156 -20.87 2.46 -1.40
C HIS A 156 -20.47 3.61 -2.33
N TYR A 157 -21.04 3.64 -3.54
CA TYR A 157 -20.85 4.75 -4.47
C TYR A 157 -22.04 5.72 -4.45
N ASP A 158 -21.82 6.93 -3.94
CA ASP A 158 -22.76 8.03 -4.03
C ASP A 158 -22.66 8.70 -5.40
N ARG A 159 -23.66 8.47 -6.25
CA ARG A 159 -23.72 9.04 -7.61
C ARG A 159 -23.80 10.56 -7.61
N SER A 160 -24.48 11.16 -6.63
CA SER A 160 -24.68 12.61 -6.56
C SER A 160 -23.38 13.34 -6.22
N LYS A 161 -22.59 12.76 -5.32
CA LYS A 161 -21.28 13.28 -4.89
C LYS A 161 -20.11 12.77 -5.73
N LYS A 162 -20.37 11.80 -6.61
CA LYS A 162 -19.37 11.05 -7.38
C LYS A 162 -18.23 10.55 -6.47
N ALA A 163 -18.61 9.98 -5.32
CA ALA A 163 -17.68 9.57 -4.28
C ALA A 163 -17.93 8.12 -3.87
N PHE A 164 -16.84 7.38 -3.70
CA PHE A 164 -16.84 6.05 -3.09
C PHE A 164 -16.58 6.20 -1.61
N TYR A 165 -17.46 5.64 -0.79
CA TYR A 165 -17.31 5.51 0.64
C TYR A 165 -16.79 4.11 0.95
N PHE A 166 -15.89 4.01 1.93
CA PHE A 166 -15.21 2.77 2.28
C PHE A 166 -15.31 2.50 3.77
N LYS A 167 -15.40 1.21 4.11
CA LYS A 167 -15.09 0.69 5.43
C LYS A 167 -13.94 -0.29 5.29
N MET A 168 -12.78 0.08 5.80
CA MET A 168 -11.59 -0.77 5.82
C MET A 168 -11.81 -1.95 6.76
N GLU A 169 -11.26 -3.12 6.43
CA GLU A 169 -11.25 -4.25 7.36
C GLU A 169 -10.16 -4.08 8.41
N ASP A 170 -10.39 -4.62 9.61
CA ASP A 170 -9.37 -4.70 10.66
C ASP A 170 -8.49 -5.92 10.38
N LEU A 171 -7.42 -5.71 9.59
CA LEU A 171 -6.55 -6.78 9.10
C LEU A 171 -5.75 -7.38 10.26
N LYS A 172 -6.21 -8.52 10.80
CA LYS A 172 -5.51 -9.24 11.86
C LYS A 172 -4.23 -9.89 11.34
N LEU A 173 -3.10 -9.52 11.95
CA LEU A 173 -1.74 -9.96 11.61
C LEU A 173 -1.57 -11.48 11.45
N LYS A 174 -2.28 -12.29 12.25
CA LYS A 174 -2.13 -13.76 12.30
C LYS A 174 -2.59 -14.48 11.02
N GLU A 175 -3.50 -13.90 10.24
CA GLU A 175 -3.99 -14.52 8.99
C GLU A 175 -3.02 -14.22 7.83
N LEU A 176 -2.47 -13.00 7.77
CA LEU A 176 -1.51 -12.55 6.74
C LEU A 176 -0.18 -13.30 6.77
N ILE A 177 0.18 -13.74 7.96
CA ILE A 177 1.43 -14.43 8.28
C ILE A 177 1.47 -15.84 7.67
N GLN A 178 0.32 -16.47 7.47
CA GLN A 178 0.25 -17.83 6.92
C GLN A 178 0.64 -17.92 5.44
N ASP A 179 0.53 -16.81 4.70
CA ASP A 179 0.87 -16.70 3.28
C ASP A 179 2.32 -16.24 3.03
N LEU A 180 3.08 -15.97 4.10
CA LEU A 180 4.52 -15.74 4.01
C LEU A 180 5.26 -17.08 3.91
N PRO A 181 6.37 -17.15 3.15
CA PRO A 181 7.20 -18.35 3.11
C PRO A 181 7.55 -18.81 4.52
N LYS A 182 7.46 -20.11 4.81
CA LYS A 182 7.66 -20.69 6.16
C LYS A 182 9.01 -20.37 6.82
N ASN A 183 9.94 -19.74 6.09
CA ASN A 183 11.27 -19.35 6.55
C ASN A 183 11.27 -18.05 7.39
N PHE A 184 10.10 -17.47 7.69
CA PHE A 184 9.95 -16.24 8.47
C PHE A 184 9.55 -16.46 9.96
N TYR A 185 9.51 -17.72 10.44
CA TYR A 185 9.27 -18.07 11.85
C TYR A 185 10.49 -18.66 12.52
#